data_AF-A0A536U6S1-F1
#
_entry.id   AF-A0A536U6S1-F1
#
_cell.length_a   1.000
_cell.length_b   1.000
_cell.length_c   1.000
_cell.angle_alpha   90.00
_cell.angle_beta   90.00
_cell.angle_gamma   90.00
#
_symmetry.space_group_name_H-M   'P 1'
#
loop_
_entity.id
_entity.type
_entity.pdbx_description
1 polymer ?
#
loop_
_entity_poly.entity_id
_entity_poly.type
_entity_poly.pdbx_seq_one_letter_code
_entity_poly.pdbx_strand_id
1 'polypeptide(L)'
;MTSGYSNHNVARPGAVVPAFEDATSRGMCTGAILRAKISNPQNTIEPVAWGFRNPYGIRFSPADHPLQGQLMISENGEDERGARPTNNAPDRLAVVRQNPDGTPEWHGWPDRFGFLDSTQSVFNPRTGGDASGTSKEGLIKDKPVRPVLAFFPQQPAAPLALEPSDVAAVGLDFVPNSFAGGMVKKNAVLVSREGDFGFSPENGDPSAGHDIELVNFTGTSPSELQLSRFAFNCRQSDQRHDPDGTPKCAGESDQAFTSQVRGINRPTTIRFGPDGAAYLVDYGAVRDPGGAP
;
A
#
# COMPACT_ATOMS: atom_id res chain seq x y z
N MET A 1 -19.39 14.25 0.77
CA MET A 1 -19.03 14.93 2.04
C MET A 1 -18.05 14.00 2.75
N THR A 2 -16.88 14.49 3.17
CA THR A 2 -15.90 13.66 3.90
C THR A 2 -16.35 13.43 5.34
N SER A 3 -15.83 12.42 6.04
CA SER A 3 -16.11 12.22 7.47
C SER A 3 -15.31 13.21 8.32
N GLY A 4 -15.93 13.78 9.35
CA GLY A 4 -15.24 14.51 10.41
C GLY A 4 -14.81 13.56 11.52
N TYR A 5 -13.64 13.80 12.12
CA TYR A 5 -13.16 13.07 13.30
C TYR A 5 -13.08 14.02 14.48
N SER A 6 -13.45 13.54 15.68
CA SER A 6 -13.17 14.32 16.89
C SER A 6 -11.66 14.46 17.07
N ASN A 7 -11.22 15.63 17.53
CA ASN A 7 -9.84 15.83 17.96
C ASN A 7 -9.39 14.77 18.97
N HIS A 8 -8.08 14.45 18.94
CA HIS A 8 -7.49 13.50 19.88
C HIS A 8 -7.80 13.92 21.33
N ASN A 9 -8.24 12.97 22.15
CA ASN A 9 -8.70 13.16 23.55
C ASN A 9 -9.95 14.03 23.74
N VAL A 10 -10.71 14.32 22.68
CA VAL A 10 -11.99 15.02 22.79
C VAL A 10 -13.16 14.02 22.62
N ALA A 11 -13.84 13.70 23.72
CA ALA A 11 -15.04 12.86 23.68
C ALA A 11 -16.28 13.70 23.35
N ARG A 12 -17.02 13.33 22.30
CA ARG A 12 -18.24 14.03 21.86
C ARG A 12 -19.41 13.05 21.63
N PRO A 13 -19.85 12.32 22.67
CA PRO A 13 -20.89 11.31 22.51
C PRO A 13 -22.18 11.94 21.94
N GLY A 14 -22.67 11.38 20.83
CA GLY A 14 -23.89 11.85 20.15
C GLY A 14 -23.74 13.11 19.29
N ALA A 15 -22.55 13.73 19.24
CA ALA A 15 -22.32 14.88 18.37
C ALA A 15 -22.02 14.46 16.94
N VAL A 16 -22.56 15.19 15.96
CA VAL A 16 -22.09 15.12 14.57
C VAL A 16 -20.83 15.97 14.48
N VAL A 17 -19.71 15.34 14.13
CA VAL A 17 -18.48 16.07 13.81
C VAL A 17 -18.52 16.45 12.33
N PRO A 18 -18.57 17.74 11.98
CA PRO A 18 -18.54 18.16 10.60
C PRO A 18 -17.23 17.74 9.91
N ALA A 19 -17.35 17.41 8.63
CA ALA A 19 -16.21 17.33 7.73
C ALA A 19 -15.29 18.56 7.88
N PHE A 20 -13.98 18.35 7.87
CA PHE A 20 -12.98 19.43 7.94
C PHE A 20 -12.97 20.24 9.25
N GLU A 21 -13.54 19.73 10.35
CA GLU A 21 -13.28 20.28 11.68
C GLU A 21 -11.75 20.34 11.91
N ASP A 22 -11.26 21.51 12.33
CA ASP A 22 -9.83 21.83 12.51
C ASP A 22 -8.94 21.76 11.26
N ALA A 23 -9.52 21.69 10.06
CA ALA A 23 -8.77 21.87 8.84
C ALA A 23 -8.26 23.32 8.73
N THR A 24 -6.98 23.49 8.42
CA THR A 24 -6.36 24.81 8.22
C THR A 24 -6.91 25.54 7.00
N SER A 25 -7.51 24.82 6.05
CA SER A 25 -8.21 25.38 4.89
C SER A 25 -9.25 24.41 4.35
N ARG A 26 -10.28 24.98 3.70
CA ARG A 26 -11.32 24.20 3.01
C ARG A 26 -10.67 23.31 1.94
N GLY A 27 -11.05 22.03 1.91
CA GLY A 27 -10.53 21.06 0.94
C GLY A 27 -9.27 20.32 1.39
N MET A 28 -8.65 20.69 2.51
CA MET A 28 -7.54 19.94 3.09
C MET A 28 -8.06 18.85 4.01
N CYS A 29 -7.85 17.58 3.65
CA CYS A 29 -8.12 16.42 4.51
C CYS A 29 -6.92 15.47 4.56
N THR A 30 -6.80 14.75 5.67
CA THR A 30 -5.83 13.67 5.84
C THR A 30 -6.30 12.40 5.13
N GLY A 31 -5.37 11.47 4.86
CA GLY A 31 -5.72 10.20 4.20
C GLY A 31 -6.34 10.40 2.82
N ALA A 32 -5.81 11.37 2.05
CA ALA A 32 -6.40 11.82 0.81
C ALA A 32 -5.35 12.14 -0.25
N ILE A 33 -5.76 12.03 -1.52
CA ILE A 33 -5.03 12.59 -2.65
C ILE A 33 -5.65 13.93 -3.00
N LEU A 34 -4.86 14.99 -2.87
CA LEU A 34 -5.26 16.36 -3.13
C LEU A 34 -4.68 16.84 -4.47
N ARG A 35 -5.38 17.74 -5.15
CA ARG A 35 -4.86 18.48 -6.29
C ARG A 35 -5.05 19.98 -6.08
N ALA A 36 -4.21 20.78 -6.73
CA ALA A 36 -4.33 22.22 -6.72
C ALA A 36 -3.75 22.83 -8.01
N LYS A 37 -4.17 24.05 -8.35
CA LYS A 37 -3.52 24.82 -9.41
C LYS A 37 -2.20 25.36 -8.88
N ILE A 38 -1.11 25.08 -9.59
CA ILE A 38 0.24 25.53 -9.22
C ILE A 38 0.31 27.07 -9.07
N SER A 39 -0.50 27.82 -9.82
CA SER A 39 -0.55 29.28 -9.73
C SER A 39 -1.21 29.83 -8.46
N ASN A 40 -2.01 29.03 -7.73
CA ASN A 40 -2.68 29.45 -6.50
C ASN A 40 -3.02 28.24 -5.61
N PRO A 41 -2.02 27.48 -5.12
CA PRO A 41 -2.26 26.18 -4.53
C PRO A 41 -3.09 26.25 -3.25
N GLN A 42 -2.84 27.25 -2.40
CA GLN A 42 -3.53 27.42 -1.12
C GLN A 42 -5.05 27.59 -1.28
N ASN A 43 -5.49 28.31 -2.31
CA ASN A 43 -6.90 28.65 -2.50
C ASN A 43 -7.61 27.76 -3.52
N THR A 44 -6.90 26.80 -4.12
CA THR A 44 -7.45 25.89 -5.14
C THR A 44 -7.27 24.42 -4.79
N ILE A 45 -6.81 24.13 -3.57
CA ILE A 45 -6.66 22.77 -3.10
C ILE A 45 -8.02 22.11 -2.96
N GLU A 46 -8.16 20.93 -3.54
CA GLU A 46 -9.36 20.13 -3.45
C GLU A 46 -9.01 18.63 -3.39
N PRO A 47 -9.81 17.83 -2.66
CA PRO A 47 -9.63 16.39 -2.65
C PRO A 47 -10.08 15.79 -3.99
N VAL A 48 -9.25 14.88 -4.52
CA VAL A 48 -9.60 14.05 -5.68
C VAL A 48 -10.22 12.75 -5.21
N ALA A 49 -9.59 12.11 -4.22
CA ALA A 49 -10.09 10.92 -3.53
C ALA A 49 -9.57 10.91 -2.09
N TRP A 50 -10.21 10.13 -1.23
CA TRP A 50 -9.89 10.07 0.19
C TRP A 50 -10.20 8.69 0.79
N GLY A 51 -9.91 8.52 2.07
CA GLY A 51 -10.07 7.22 2.72
C GLY A 51 -8.91 6.28 2.39
N PHE A 52 -7.70 6.84 2.40
CA PHE A 52 -6.45 6.09 2.37
C PHE A 52 -5.76 6.19 3.74
N ARG A 53 -5.04 5.14 4.13
CA ARG A 53 -4.14 5.18 5.29
C ARG A 53 -2.82 5.87 4.93
N ASN A 54 -2.08 5.29 3.99
CA ASN A 54 -0.75 5.75 3.59
C ASN A 54 -0.50 5.50 2.09
N PRO A 55 -1.05 6.33 1.18
CA PRO A 55 -0.86 6.17 -0.27
C PRO A 55 0.55 6.64 -0.67
N TYR A 56 1.54 5.77 -0.53
CA TYR A 56 2.96 6.08 -0.68
C TYR A 56 3.36 6.33 -2.15
N GLY A 57 3.13 5.34 -3.01
CA GLY A 57 3.45 5.46 -4.43
C GLY A 57 2.32 6.13 -5.18
N ILE A 58 2.65 7.03 -6.12
CA ILE A 58 1.66 7.70 -6.95
C ILE A 58 2.20 7.95 -8.36
N ARG A 59 1.56 7.42 -9.39
CA ARG A 59 1.93 7.68 -10.78
C ARG A 59 0.74 7.72 -11.74
N PHE A 60 0.80 8.67 -12.68
CA PHE A 60 -0.09 8.68 -13.83
C PHE A 60 0.33 7.58 -14.80
N SER A 61 -0.64 6.77 -15.20
CA SER A 61 -0.45 5.81 -16.29
C SER A 61 -0.22 6.52 -17.62
N PRO A 62 0.49 5.90 -18.58
CA PRO A 62 0.51 6.36 -19.96
C PRO A 62 -0.91 6.46 -20.55
N ALA A 63 -1.11 7.34 -21.52
CA ALA A 63 -2.41 7.53 -22.16
C ALA A 63 -2.88 6.27 -22.91
N ASP A 64 -1.95 5.47 -23.44
CA ASP A 64 -2.23 4.20 -24.14
C ASP A 64 -2.26 2.98 -23.21
N HIS A 65 -2.16 3.19 -21.90
CA HIS A 65 -2.33 2.16 -20.88
C HIS A 65 -3.83 1.81 -20.70
N PRO A 66 -4.21 0.60 -20.23
CA PRO A 66 -5.60 0.28 -19.85
C PRO A 66 -6.23 1.25 -18.82
N LEU A 67 -5.38 1.92 -18.04
CA LEU A 67 -5.78 2.95 -17.08
C LEU A 67 -5.91 4.36 -17.70
N GLN A 68 -5.53 4.55 -18.97
CA GLN A 68 -5.85 5.74 -19.78
C GLN A 68 -5.49 7.08 -19.13
N GLY A 69 -4.27 7.23 -18.61
CA GLY A 69 -3.86 8.47 -17.95
C GLY A 69 -4.38 8.62 -16.52
N GLN A 70 -5.08 7.63 -15.95
CA GLN A 70 -5.49 7.66 -14.56
C GLN A 70 -4.30 7.48 -13.61
N LEU A 71 -4.47 7.96 -12.38
CA LEU A 71 -3.47 7.95 -11.34
C LEU A 71 -3.56 6.65 -10.54
N MET A 72 -2.54 5.81 -10.62
CA MET A 72 -2.40 4.60 -9.82
C MET A 72 -1.62 4.93 -8.55
N ILE A 73 -1.99 4.27 -7.46
CA ILE A 73 -1.30 4.32 -6.19
C ILE A 73 -0.94 2.94 -5.67
N SER A 74 0.09 2.90 -4.84
CA SER A 74 0.32 1.87 -3.84
C SER A 74 0.06 2.47 -2.46
N GLU A 75 -0.59 1.72 -1.61
CA GLU A 75 -1.00 2.15 -0.28
C GLU A 75 -0.60 1.11 0.75
N ASN A 76 0.07 1.55 1.82
CA ASN A 76 0.36 0.65 2.93
C ASN A 76 -0.90 0.46 3.79
N GLY A 77 -1.20 -0.80 4.11
CA GLY A 77 -2.27 -1.25 4.98
C GLY A 77 -2.02 -0.88 6.43
N GLU A 78 -2.94 -1.27 7.32
CA GLU A 78 -2.91 -0.90 8.73
C GLU A 78 -1.99 -1.80 9.56
N ASP A 79 -1.06 -1.18 10.28
CA ASP A 79 -0.13 -1.90 11.14
C ASP A 79 -0.71 -2.26 12.52
N GLU A 80 -0.05 -3.23 13.15
CA GLU A 80 -0.36 -3.70 14.50
C GLU A 80 0.24 -2.81 15.62
N ARG A 81 0.03 -1.50 15.52
CA ARG A 81 0.58 -0.52 16.47
C ARG A 81 -0.35 0.67 16.71
N GLY A 82 -0.04 1.41 17.76
CA GLY A 82 -0.62 2.73 18.01
C GLY A 82 -2.03 2.67 18.59
N ALA A 83 -2.87 3.65 18.24
CA ALA A 83 -4.18 3.84 18.87
C ALA A 83 -5.26 2.85 18.39
N ARG A 84 -5.07 2.26 17.20
CA ARG A 84 -5.98 1.28 16.60
C ARG A 84 -5.16 0.18 15.92
N PRO A 85 -4.50 -0.68 16.73
CA PRO A 85 -3.73 -1.79 16.21
C PRO A 85 -4.63 -2.64 15.31
N THR A 86 -4.08 -3.08 14.18
CA THR A 86 -4.77 -3.90 13.19
C THR A 86 -3.78 -4.93 12.67
N ASN A 87 -4.15 -6.20 12.64
CA ASN A 87 -3.31 -7.27 12.09
C ASN A 87 -3.73 -7.58 10.65
N ASN A 88 -2.82 -8.10 9.83
CA ASN A 88 -3.13 -8.71 8.52
C ASN A 88 -3.99 -7.83 7.58
N ALA A 89 -3.92 -6.50 7.73
CA ALA A 89 -4.59 -5.60 6.82
C ALA A 89 -3.73 -5.44 5.57
N PRO A 90 -4.28 -5.70 4.38
CA PRO A 90 -3.47 -5.78 3.17
C PRO A 90 -3.01 -4.39 2.74
N ASP A 91 -1.78 -4.32 2.22
CA ASP A 91 -1.36 -3.27 1.31
C ASP A 91 -2.20 -3.32 0.03
N ARG A 92 -2.36 -2.21 -0.68
CA ARG A 92 -3.31 -2.07 -1.79
C ARG A 92 -2.67 -1.41 -2.99
N LEU A 93 -3.03 -1.90 -4.18
CA LEU A 93 -2.90 -1.14 -5.42
C LEU A 93 -4.27 -0.58 -5.78
N ALA A 94 -4.37 0.71 -6.07
CA ALA A 94 -5.65 1.35 -6.38
C ALA A 94 -5.50 2.43 -7.46
N VAL A 95 -6.65 2.88 -7.99
CA VAL A 95 -6.73 3.99 -8.93
C VAL A 95 -7.50 5.13 -8.29
N VAL A 96 -6.99 6.33 -8.40
CA VAL A 96 -7.56 7.54 -7.84
C VAL A 96 -8.43 8.23 -8.89
N ARG A 97 -9.73 8.41 -8.60
CA ARG A 97 -10.66 9.15 -9.46
C ARG A 97 -11.61 10.02 -8.65
N GLN A 98 -12.39 10.83 -9.37
CA GLN A 98 -13.61 11.44 -8.83
C GLN A 98 -14.81 10.61 -9.30
N ASN A 99 -15.87 10.59 -8.50
CA ASN A 99 -17.17 10.07 -8.89
C ASN A 99 -17.72 10.84 -10.12
N PRO A 100 -18.68 10.26 -10.89
CA PRO A 100 -19.27 10.93 -12.04
C PRO A 100 -19.92 12.29 -11.75
N ASP A 101 -20.35 12.53 -10.51
CA ASP A 101 -20.92 13.80 -10.04
C ASP A 101 -19.86 14.83 -9.61
N GLY A 102 -18.57 14.51 -9.80
CA GLY A 102 -17.43 15.35 -9.43
C GLY A 102 -17.04 15.29 -7.96
N THR A 103 -17.72 14.48 -7.13
CA THR A 103 -17.32 14.28 -5.74
C THR A 103 -16.11 13.35 -5.61
N PRO A 104 -15.30 13.46 -4.55
CA PRO A 104 -14.15 12.58 -4.37
C PRO A 104 -14.54 11.11 -4.14
N GLU A 105 -13.85 10.17 -4.79
CA GLU A 105 -14.00 8.75 -4.45
C GLU A 105 -13.49 8.48 -3.03
N TRP A 106 -14.08 7.48 -2.36
CA TRP A 106 -13.71 7.07 -1.01
C TRP A 106 -13.19 5.64 -1.07
N HIS A 107 -12.00 5.40 -0.54
CA HIS A 107 -11.29 4.13 -0.63
C HIS A 107 -11.40 3.28 0.64
N GLY A 108 -12.24 3.71 1.59
CA GLY A 108 -12.72 2.84 2.65
C GLY A 108 -12.02 2.99 4.00
N TRP A 109 -10.77 3.47 4.04
CA TRP A 109 -10.14 3.81 5.33
C TRP A 109 -10.98 4.91 6.03
N PRO A 110 -11.21 4.82 7.36
CA PRO A 110 -10.57 3.90 8.31
C PRO A 110 -11.26 2.55 8.55
N ASP A 111 -12.42 2.26 7.97
CA ASP A 111 -13.23 1.12 8.42
C ASP A 111 -13.41 -0.01 7.40
N ARG A 112 -12.73 0.09 6.26
CA ARG A 112 -12.66 -0.95 5.23
C ARG A 112 -11.19 -1.20 4.90
N PHE A 113 -10.76 -2.45 5.02
CA PHE A 113 -9.39 -2.88 4.74
C PHE A 113 -9.42 -3.82 3.54
N GLY A 114 -8.95 -3.31 2.39
CA GLY A 114 -9.13 -3.99 1.11
C GLY A 114 -10.61 -4.23 0.80
N PHE A 115 -11.00 -5.49 0.64
CA PHE A 115 -12.39 -5.88 0.36
C PHE A 115 -13.24 -6.13 1.60
N LEU A 116 -12.67 -6.07 2.81
CA LEU A 116 -13.35 -6.50 4.03
C LEU A 116 -13.62 -5.35 4.98
N ASP A 117 -14.69 -5.48 5.76
CA ASP A 117 -14.97 -4.58 6.88
C ASP A 117 -13.89 -4.69 7.96
N SER A 118 -13.49 -3.57 8.56
CA SER A 118 -12.44 -3.54 9.59
C SER A 118 -12.72 -4.43 10.80
N THR A 119 -13.99 -4.74 11.08
CA THR A 119 -14.39 -5.59 12.22
C THR A 119 -14.22 -7.09 11.99
N GLN A 120 -13.84 -7.52 10.76
CA GLN A 120 -13.64 -8.93 10.47
C GLN A 120 -12.49 -9.50 11.32
N SER A 121 -12.66 -10.74 11.80
CA SER A 121 -11.74 -11.36 12.77
C SER A 121 -10.31 -11.55 12.26
N VAL A 122 -10.13 -11.61 10.94
CA VAL A 122 -8.82 -11.64 10.29
C VAL A 122 -7.94 -10.44 10.68
N PHE A 123 -8.58 -9.31 11.02
CA PHE A 123 -7.91 -8.07 11.40
C PHE A 123 -7.68 -7.90 12.91
N ASN A 124 -8.12 -8.86 13.72
CA ASN A 124 -7.94 -8.81 15.17
C ASN A 124 -6.45 -8.74 15.49
N PRO A 125 -6.00 -7.76 16.29
CA PRO A 125 -4.61 -7.66 16.72
C PRO A 125 -4.17 -8.93 17.44
N ARG A 126 -2.98 -9.43 17.13
CA ARG A 126 -2.33 -10.57 17.77
C ARG A 126 -1.49 -10.17 18.99
N THR A 127 -1.21 -8.89 19.12
CA THR A 127 -0.38 -8.19 20.09
C THR A 127 -1.20 -7.07 20.74
N GLY A 128 -0.68 -6.52 21.84
CA GLY A 128 -1.29 -5.40 22.56
C GLY A 128 -1.21 -4.04 21.86
N GLY A 129 -0.67 -3.96 20.63
CA GLY A 129 -0.49 -2.69 19.91
C GLY A 129 0.82 -1.95 20.18
N ASP A 130 1.77 -2.62 20.82
CA ASP A 130 3.16 -2.21 20.93
C ASP A 130 4.07 -3.34 20.45
N ALA A 131 5.12 -3.00 19.70
CA ALA A 131 6.19 -3.95 19.33
C ALA A 131 6.83 -4.63 20.56
N SER A 132 6.67 -4.00 21.74
CA SER A 132 7.21 -4.44 23.02
C SER A 132 6.24 -5.25 23.90
N GLY A 133 5.02 -5.52 23.46
CA GLY A 133 4.04 -6.39 24.15
C GLY A 133 3.62 -5.99 25.57
N THR A 134 3.76 -4.74 26.01
CA THR A 134 3.80 -4.42 27.46
C THR A 134 2.69 -3.52 27.99
N SER A 135 1.68 -3.09 27.23
CA SER A 135 0.70 -2.17 27.82
C SER A 135 -0.81 -2.39 27.61
N LYS A 136 -1.29 -3.19 26.65
CA LYS A 136 -2.77 -3.33 26.43
C LYS A 136 -3.29 -4.69 25.98
N GLU A 137 -2.53 -5.77 26.13
CA GLU A 137 -2.90 -7.10 25.60
C GLU A 137 -4.32 -7.55 25.98
N GLY A 138 -4.68 -7.57 27.28
CA GLY A 138 -6.01 -8.03 27.72
C GLY A 138 -7.20 -7.18 27.22
N LEU A 139 -6.96 -5.96 26.75
CA LEU A 139 -8.00 -5.05 26.28
C LEU A 139 -8.24 -5.14 24.78
N ILE A 140 -7.21 -5.39 23.97
CA ILE A 140 -7.24 -5.21 22.52
C ILE A 140 -6.91 -6.51 21.76
N LYS A 141 -6.04 -7.36 22.30
CA LYS A 141 -5.61 -8.60 21.64
C LYS A 141 -6.80 -9.52 21.36
N ASP A 142 -6.79 -10.14 20.19
CA ASP A 142 -7.76 -11.09 19.66
C ASP A 142 -9.21 -10.59 19.62
N LYS A 143 -9.41 -9.26 19.70
CA LYS A 143 -10.73 -8.63 19.62
C LYS A 143 -10.92 -7.88 18.30
N PRO A 144 -12.16 -7.80 17.79
CA PRO A 144 -12.49 -7.00 16.62
C PRO A 144 -11.98 -5.56 16.74
N VAL A 145 -11.37 -5.08 15.66
CA VAL A 145 -11.06 -3.66 15.50
C VAL A 145 -12.37 -2.89 15.59
N ARG A 146 -12.38 -1.80 16.35
CA ARG A 146 -13.59 -0.99 16.53
C ARG A 146 -13.78 -0.05 15.33
N PRO A 147 -15.02 0.13 14.84
CA PRO A 147 -15.29 1.11 13.80
C PRO A 147 -15.05 2.52 14.33
N VAL A 148 -14.60 3.41 13.44
CA VAL A 148 -14.42 4.85 13.73
C VAL A 148 -15.61 5.66 13.23
N LEU A 149 -16.16 5.27 12.08
CA LEU A 149 -17.31 5.87 11.44
C LEU A 149 -18.60 5.24 11.99
N ALA A 150 -19.61 6.08 12.24
CA ALA A 150 -20.94 5.59 12.59
C ALA A 150 -21.64 4.89 11.42
N PHE A 151 -21.34 5.32 10.19
CA PHE A 151 -21.82 4.74 8.94
C PHE A 151 -20.84 5.10 7.81
N PHE A 152 -20.82 4.28 6.75
CA PHE A 152 -20.02 4.60 5.57
C PHE A 152 -20.62 5.78 4.81
N PRO A 153 -19.81 6.79 4.46
CA PRO A 153 -20.28 8.02 3.80
C PRO A 153 -20.71 7.77 2.35
N GLN A 154 -20.16 6.72 1.73
CA GLN A 154 -20.47 6.24 0.38
C GLN A 154 -19.98 4.78 0.25
N GLN A 155 -20.23 4.13 -0.88
CA GLN A 155 -19.63 2.82 -1.16
C GLN A 155 -18.11 2.98 -1.38
N PRO A 156 -17.27 2.12 -0.78
CA PRO A 156 -15.83 2.20 -0.99
C PRO A 156 -15.47 1.75 -2.41
N ALA A 157 -14.58 2.52 -3.05
CA ALA A 157 -13.95 2.12 -4.30
C ALA A 157 -13.07 0.89 -4.05
N ALA A 158 -13.27 -0.14 -4.87
CA ALA A 158 -12.48 -1.36 -4.80
C ALA A 158 -11.01 -1.09 -5.19
N PRO A 159 -10.03 -1.66 -4.46
CA PRO A 159 -8.65 -1.68 -4.94
C PRO A 159 -8.56 -2.52 -6.22
N LEU A 160 -7.53 -2.27 -7.02
CA LEU A 160 -7.16 -3.11 -8.16
C LEU A 160 -6.66 -4.47 -7.70
N ALA A 161 -5.80 -4.46 -6.67
CA ALA A 161 -5.18 -5.65 -6.13
C ALA A 161 -4.93 -5.48 -4.63
N LEU A 162 -4.82 -6.61 -3.94
CA LEU A 162 -4.33 -6.67 -2.58
C LEU A 162 -2.95 -7.29 -2.59
N GLU A 163 -2.08 -6.69 -1.80
CA GLU A 163 -0.79 -7.25 -1.41
C GLU A 163 -0.92 -7.97 -0.07
N PRO A 164 0.03 -8.84 0.31
CA PRO A 164 0.15 -9.28 1.69
C PRO A 164 0.31 -8.08 2.63
N SER A 165 -0.08 -8.22 3.90
CA SER A 165 0.06 -7.14 4.88
C SER A 165 1.52 -6.80 5.11
N ASP A 166 1.82 -5.56 5.47
CA ASP A 166 3.14 -5.14 5.93
C ASP A 166 4.30 -5.29 4.91
N VAL A 167 4.07 -5.73 3.66
CA VAL A 167 5.15 -5.80 2.64
C VAL A 167 5.68 -4.43 2.21
N ALA A 168 5.06 -3.36 2.72
CA ALA A 168 5.36 -1.97 2.44
C ALA A 168 5.48 -1.74 0.92
N ALA A 169 4.37 -1.91 0.20
CA ALA A 169 4.23 -1.55 -1.20
C ALA A 169 4.39 -0.02 -1.34
N VAL A 170 5.52 0.38 -1.89
CA VAL A 170 5.98 1.78 -1.93
C VAL A 170 6.08 2.24 -3.38
N GLY A 171 7.17 2.87 -3.81
CA GLY A 171 7.24 3.48 -5.13
C GLY A 171 7.00 2.48 -6.27
N LEU A 172 6.11 2.86 -7.19
CA LEU A 172 5.80 2.12 -8.42
C LEU A 172 6.10 2.94 -9.68
N ASP A 173 6.30 2.27 -10.81
CA ASP A 173 6.34 2.91 -12.14
C ASP A 173 5.79 2.01 -13.27
N PHE A 174 5.33 2.66 -14.34
CA PHE A 174 4.81 1.99 -15.53
C PHE A 174 5.96 1.57 -16.45
N VAL A 175 5.95 0.32 -16.89
CA VAL A 175 6.99 -0.25 -17.73
C VAL A 175 6.91 0.33 -19.15
N PRO A 176 8.00 0.92 -19.69
CA PRO A 176 8.04 1.39 -21.07
C PRO A 176 8.10 0.21 -22.04
N ASN A 177 7.61 0.40 -23.26
CA ASN A 177 7.62 -0.63 -24.31
C ASN A 177 9.03 -1.16 -24.61
N SER A 178 10.08 -0.35 -24.41
CA SER A 178 11.48 -0.76 -24.60
C SER A 178 11.98 -1.77 -23.56
N PHE A 179 11.33 -1.87 -22.40
CA PHE A 179 11.67 -2.79 -21.33
C PHE A 179 10.76 -4.02 -21.31
N ALA A 180 9.60 -3.96 -21.96
CA ALA A 180 8.69 -5.09 -22.07
C ALA A 180 9.34 -6.26 -22.84
N GLY A 181 9.22 -7.46 -22.28
CA GLY A 181 9.84 -8.67 -22.82
C GLY A 181 9.70 -9.85 -21.86
N GLY A 182 9.59 -11.06 -22.40
CA GLY A 182 9.46 -12.28 -21.60
C GLY A 182 8.23 -12.26 -20.68
N MET A 183 8.46 -12.29 -19.37
CA MET A 183 7.40 -12.22 -18.35
C MET A 183 6.81 -10.83 -18.18
N VAL A 184 7.57 -9.77 -18.49
CA VAL A 184 7.11 -8.38 -18.37
C VAL A 184 6.27 -8.03 -19.60
N LYS A 185 4.95 -7.96 -19.43
CA LYS A 185 4.03 -7.70 -20.54
C LYS A 185 3.94 -6.21 -20.86
N LYS A 186 3.42 -5.90 -22.05
CA LYS A 186 3.03 -4.52 -22.38
C LYS A 186 2.05 -4.03 -21.31
N ASN A 187 2.17 -2.77 -20.90
CA ASN A 187 1.37 -2.15 -19.83
C ASN A 187 1.65 -2.71 -18.44
N ALA A 188 2.76 -3.41 -18.23
CA ALA A 188 3.14 -3.83 -16.89
C ALA A 188 3.45 -2.62 -15.98
N VAL A 189 3.32 -2.84 -14.68
CA VAL A 189 3.79 -1.94 -13.63
C VAL A 189 4.79 -2.70 -12.77
N LEU A 190 5.88 -2.02 -12.37
CA LEU A 190 6.78 -2.53 -11.35
C LEU A 190 6.53 -1.79 -10.03
N VAL A 191 6.38 -2.54 -8.95
CA VAL A 191 6.12 -2.02 -7.60
C VAL A 191 7.29 -2.41 -6.71
N SER A 192 7.90 -1.44 -6.03
CA SER A 192 8.89 -1.71 -4.99
C SER A 192 8.18 -2.14 -3.71
N ARG A 193 8.63 -3.22 -3.08
CA ARG A 193 8.11 -3.70 -1.79
C ARG A 193 9.25 -3.74 -0.80
N GLU A 194 9.19 -2.87 0.21
CA GLU A 194 10.29 -2.69 1.15
C GLU A 194 10.64 -4.00 1.88
N GLY A 195 9.65 -4.88 2.04
CA GLY A 195 9.72 -6.08 2.88
C GLY A 195 8.68 -6.04 3.97
N ASP A 196 8.52 -7.14 4.72
CA ASP A 196 7.68 -7.25 5.93
C ASP A 196 8.14 -6.20 6.97
N PHE A 197 7.69 -4.97 6.76
CA PHE A 197 8.06 -3.75 7.47
C PHE A 197 6.83 -3.27 8.25
N GLY A 198 6.45 -4.09 9.22
CA GLY A 198 5.32 -3.83 10.08
C GLY A 198 5.54 -4.31 11.50
N PHE A 199 4.43 -4.49 12.19
CA PHE A 199 4.39 -4.81 13.62
C PHE A 199 3.68 -6.14 13.89
N SER A 200 3.25 -6.82 12.82
CA SER A 200 2.72 -8.18 12.84
C SER A 200 3.81 -9.20 12.54
N PRO A 201 3.57 -10.50 12.82
CA PRO A 201 4.44 -11.57 12.34
C PRO A 201 4.61 -11.56 10.83
N GLU A 202 5.77 -12.01 10.35
CA GLU A 202 6.08 -12.13 8.92
C GLU A 202 5.05 -12.99 8.16
N ASN A 203 4.83 -12.67 6.89
CA ASN A 203 3.84 -13.33 6.05
C ASN A 203 4.20 -14.79 5.71
N GLY A 204 5.46 -15.19 5.89
CA GLY A 204 5.96 -16.51 5.56
C GLY A 204 7.44 -16.69 5.92
N ASP A 205 7.97 -17.84 5.53
CA ASP A 205 9.41 -18.15 5.59
C ASP A 205 9.87 -18.55 4.17
N PRO A 206 10.63 -17.70 3.46
CA PRO A 206 11.10 -16.39 3.90
C PRO A 206 9.98 -15.34 3.96
N SER A 207 10.26 -14.24 4.65
CA SER A 207 9.41 -13.05 4.71
C SER A 207 9.03 -12.54 3.31
N ALA A 208 7.88 -11.85 3.21
CA ALA A 208 7.43 -11.29 1.95
C ALA A 208 8.09 -9.93 1.65
N GLY A 209 8.14 -9.58 0.37
CA GLY A 209 8.74 -8.32 -0.12
C GLY A 209 10.25 -8.42 -0.32
N HIS A 210 10.98 -7.36 0.07
CA HIS A 210 12.41 -7.19 -0.19
C HIS A 210 12.75 -7.38 -1.68
N ASP A 211 11.84 -6.92 -2.55
CA ASP A 211 11.85 -7.24 -3.96
C ASP A 211 11.12 -6.18 -4.81
N ILE A 212 11.15 -6.43 -6.12
CA ILE A 212 10.31 -5.74 -7.10
C ILE A 212 9.24 -6.72 -7.56
N GLU A 213 7.99 -6.32 -7.38
CA GLU A 213 6.85 -7.01 -7.91
C GLU A 213 6.54 -6.53 -9.34
N LEU A 214 6.07 -7.46 -10.17
CA LEU A 214 5.50 -7.22 -11.48
C LEU A 214 3.99 -7.41 -11.43
N VAL A 215 3.30 -6.33 -11.82
CA VAL A 215 1.86 -6.29 -12.04
C VAL A 215 1.61 -6.27 -13.54
N ASN A 216 1.17 -7.40 -14.10
CA ASN A 216 0.82 -7.51 -15.50
C ASN A 216 -0.68 -7.27 -15.69
N PHE A 217 -1.06 -6.32 -16.55
CA PHE A 217 -2.43 -6.17 -17.02
C PHE A 217 -2.66 -7.19 -18.15
N THR A 218 -3.43 -8.23 -17.87
CA THR A 218 -3.56 -9.41 -18.74
C THR A 218 -4.69 -9.29 -19.75
N GLY A 219 -5.58 -8.31 -19.56
CA GLY A 219 -6.71 -8.05 -20.43
C GLY A 219 -6.83 -6.60 -20.88
N THR A 220 -7.98 -6.28 -21.46
CA THR A 220 -8.34 -4.89 -21.82
C THR A 220 -9.03 -4.17 -20.66
N SER A 221 -9.56 -4.91 -19.69
CA SER A 221 -10.10 -4.34 -18.45
C SER A 221 -8.97 -4.03 -17.46
N PRO A 222 -9.01 -2.86 -16.78
CA PRO A 222 -8.03 -2.52 -15.75
C PRO A 222 -8.11 -3.41 -14.50
N SER A 223 -9.16 -4.23 -14.36
CA SER A 223 -9.33 -5.18 -13.26
C SER A 223 -8.74 -6.57 -13.54
N GLU A 224 -8.28 -6.82 -14.76
CA GLU A 224 -7.68 -8.09 -15.17
C GLU A 224 -6.16 -7.98 -15.06
N LEU A 225 -5.64 -8.44 -13.92
CA LEU A 225 -4.24 -8.30 -13.57
C LEU A 225 -3.68 -9.54 -12.87
N GLN A 226 -2.37 -9.74 -13.02
CA GLN A 226 -1.60 -10.80 -12.40
C GLN A 226 -0.40 -10.20 -11.68
N LEU A 227 -0.23 -10.56 -10.39
CA LEU A 227 0.88 -10.17 -9.55
C LEU A 227 1.90 -11.31 -9.49
N SER A 228 3.18 -10.96 -9.54
CA SER A 228 4.29 -11.93 -9.47
C SER A 228 5.57 -11.25 -9.01
N ARG A 229 6.46 -11.97 -8.32
CA ARG A 229 7.82 -11.47 -8.06
C ARG A 229 8.57 -11.33 -9.38
N PHE A 230 9.35 -10.25 -9.53
CA PHE A 230 10.13 -9.99 -10.74
C PHE A 230 11.64 -9.91 -10.48
N ALA A 231 12.07 -9.04 -9.58
CA ALA A 231 13.47 -8.92 -9.20
C ALA A 231 13.62 -9.13 -7.70
N PHE A 232 14.28 -10.21 -7.32
CA PHE A 232 14.49 -10.61 -5.94
C PHE A 232 15.85 -11.29 -5.78
N ASN A 233 16.35 -11.35 -4.54
CA ASN A 233 17.63 -11.98 -4.25
C ASN A 233 17.56 -13.49 -4.44
N CYS A 234 18.50 -14.06 -5.18
CA CYS A 234 18.67 -15.50 -5.22
C CYS A 234 20.07 -15.87 -5.70
N ARG A 235 20.73 -16.79 -4.99
CA ARG A 235 22.01 -17.33 -5.45
C ARG A 235 21.81 -18.14 -6.72
N GLN A 236 22.78 -18.10 -7.62
CA GLN A 236 22.69 -18.80 -8.90
C GLN A 236 22.46 -20.32 -8.73
N SER A 237 23.03 -20.95 -7.70
CA SER A 237 22.83 -22.37 -7.38
C SER A 237 21.40 -22.70 -6.95
N ASP A 238 20.64 -21.70 -6.50
CA ASP A 238 19.35 -21.84 -5.82
C ASP A 238 18.19 -21.36 -6.70
N GLN A 239 18.50 -20.80 -7.88
CA GLN A 239 17.50 -20.40 -8.87
C GLN A 239 16.76 -21.61 -9.42
N ARG A 240 15.44 -21.57 -9.33
CA ARG A 240 14.51 -22.59 -9.83
C ARG A 240 13.38 -21.90 -10.60
N HIS A 241 12.56 -22.71 -11.25
CA HIS A 241 11.29 -22.27 -11.82
C HIS A 241 10.21 -23.24 -11.36
N ASP A 242 9.03 -22.71 -11.05
CA ASP A 242 7.84 -23.54 -10.89
C ASP A 242 7.44 -24.17 -12.25
N PRO A 243 6.56 -25.19 -12.27
CA PRO A 243 6.17 -25.86 -13.52
C PRO A 243 5.58 -24.94 -14.60
N ASP A 244 5.03 -23.79 -14.19
CA ASP A 244 4.48 -22.76 -15.08
C ASP A 244 5.56 -21.78 -15.61
N GLY A 245 6.83 -21.97 -15.22
CA GLY A 245 7.94 -21.12 -15.60
C GLY A 245 8.14 -19.89 -14.71
N THR A 246 7.38 -19.75 -13.62
CA THR A 246 7.56 -18.64 -12.66
C THR A 246 8.91 -18.77 -11.93
N PRO A 247 9.76 -17.73 -11.91
CA PRO A 247 11.04 -17.76 -11.19
C PRO A 247 10.84 -17.97 -9.68
N LYS A 248 11.67 -18.83 -9.08
CA LYS A 248 11.66 -19.14 -7.65
C LYS A 248 13.07 -19.27 -7.10
N CYS A 249 13.25 -18.97 -5.81
CA CYS A 249 14.46 -19.31 -5.09
C CYS A 249 14.21 -20.50 -4.15
N ALA A 250 15.10 -21.49 -4.17
CA ALA A 250 15.06 -22.61 -3.23
C ALA A 250 15.86 -22.35 -1.94
N GLY A 251 16.63 -21.27 -1.90
CA GLY A 251 17.42 -20.83 -0.75
C GLY A 251 16.96 -19.49 -0.21
N GLU A 252 17.78 -18.89 0.66
CA GLU A 252 17.52 -17.57 1.24
C GLU A 252 17.34 -16.50 0.14
N SER A 253 16.27 -15.72 0.26
CA SER A 253 15.86 -14.73 -0.75
C SER A 253 15.26 -13.44 -0.16
N ASP A 254 15.35 -13.28 1.16
CA ASP A 254 14.93 -12.09 1.90
C ASP A 254 15.83 -10.89 1.55
N GLN A 255 16.72 -10.46 2.44
CA GLN A 255 17.60 -9.32 2.22
C GLN A 255 18.97 -9.74 1.68
N ALA A 256 19.56 -8.91 0.83
CA ALA A 256 20.89 -9.18 0.26
C ALA A 256 21.97 -9.27 1.35
N PHE A 257 21.86 -8.42 2.38
CA PHE A 257 22.79 -8.41 3.51
C PHE A 257 22.74 -9.71 4.33
N THR A 258 21.55 -10.22 4.66
CA THR A 258 21.39 -11.49 5.41
C THR A 258 21.80 -12.68 4.55
N SER A 259 21.45 -12.65 3.27
CA SER A 259 21.80 -13.66 2.26
C SER A 259 23.28 -13.69 1.87
N GLN A 260 24.05 -12.67 2.25
CA GLN A 260 25.43 -12.42 1.81
C GLN A 260 25.57 -12.38 0.27
N VAL A 261 24.59 -11.80 -0.42
CA VAL A 261 24.62 -11.55 -1.87
C VAL A 261 24.70 -10.06 -2.16
N ARG A 262 24.90 -9.71 -3.43
CA ARG A 262 24.78 -8.33 -3.91
C ARG A 262 23.40 -8.17 -4.52
N GLY A 263 22.55 -7.33 -3.95
CA GLY A 263 21.18 -7.19 -4.40
C GLY A 263 20.35 -6.26 -3.53
N ILE A 264 19.07 -6.59 -3.44
CA ILE A 264 18.02 -5.75 -2.86
C ILE A 264 18.02 -5.91 -1.34
N ASN A 265 17.84 -4.83 -0.59
CA ASN A 265 17.57 -4.89 0.85
C ASN A 265 16.22 -4.26 1.14
N ARG A 266 16.06 -2.95 0.92
CA ARG A 266 14.82 -2.22 1.22
C ARG A 266 14.49 -1.28 0.06
N PRO A 267 13.89 -1.81 -1.02
CA PRO A 267 13.58 -1.01 -2.20
C PRO A 267 12.45 -0.03 -1.89
N THR A 268 12.69 1.27 -2.08
CA THR A 268 11.74 2.33 -1.73
C THR A 268 11.04 2.92 -2.94
N THR A 269 11.71 2.93 -4.10
CA THR A 269 11.08 3.31 -5.37
C THR A 269 11.85 2.77 -6.56
N ILE A 270 11.10 2.34 -7.57
CA ILE A 270 11.61 2.06 -8.91
C ILE A 270 11.17 3.17 -9.87
N ARG A 271 12.02 3.50 -10.85
CA ARG A 271 11.76 4.50 -11.90
C ARG A 271 12.33 4.05 -13.23
N PHE A 272 11.64 4.38 -14.33
CA PHE A 272 12.21 4.21 -15.66
C PHE A 272 12.85 5.51 -16.15
N GLY A 273 14.10 5.42 -16.61
CA GLY A 273 14.82 6.52 -17.24
C GLY A 273 14.45 6.69 -18.71
N PRO A 274 14.82 7.82 -19.33
CA PRO A 274 14.63 8.06 -20.76
C PRO A 274 15.43 7.11 -21.66
N ASP A 275 16.44 6.43 -21.10
CA ASP A 275 17.23 5.36 -21.72
C ASP A 275 16.52 4.01 -21.73
N GLY A 276 15.33 3.91 -21.12
CA GLY A 276 14.56 2.68 -21.01
C GLY A 276 15.05 1.73 -19.92
N ALA A 277 16.03 2.14 -19.10
CA ALA A 277 16.51 1.35 -17.98
C ALA A 277 15.64 1.53 -16.72
N ALA A 278 15.57 0.49 -15.89
CA ALA A 278 14.96 0.54 -14.58
C ALA A 278 16.00 0.96 -13.52
N TYR A 279 15.69 2.00 -12.77
CA TYR A 279 16.49 2.54 -11.68
C TYR A 279 15.79 2.25 -10.36
N LEU A 280 16.49 1.53 -9.48
CA LEU A 280 15.99 1.17 -8.17
C LEU A 280 16.71 1.98 -7.08
N VAL A 281 15.94 2.66 -6.24
CA VAL A 281 16.43 3.25 -5.00
C VAL A 281 16.18 2.26 -3.87
N ASP A 282 17.25 1.89 -3.18
CA ASP A 282 17.25 0.97 -2.05
C ASP A 282 17.83 1.69 -0.84
N TYR A 283 17.14 1.65 0.30
CA TYR A 283 17.59 2.30 1.53
C TYR A 283 18.77 1.54 2.19
N GLY A 284 19.09 0.36 1.68
CA GLY A 284 20.21 -0.47 2.13
C GLY A 284 19.86 -1.30 3.36
N ALA A 285 20.91 -1.83 4.00
CA ALA A 285 20.76 -2.62 5.21
C ALA A 285 20.42 -1.71 6.40
N VAL A 286 19.20 -1.87 6.94
CA VAL A 286 18.79 -1.23 8.18
C VAL A 286 18.98 -2.22 9.32
N ARG A 287 19.77 -1.83 10.32
CA ARG A 287 19.74 -2.50 11.63
C ARG A 287 18.64 -1.84 12.43
N ASP A 288 17.43 -2.39 12.38
CA ASP A 288 16.36 -1.94 13.27
C ASP A 288 16.51 -2.68 14.61
N PRO A 289 16.86 -2.02 15.72
CA PRO A 289 16.83 -2.64 17.03
C PRO A 289 15.40 -2.91 17.55
N GLY A 290 14.35 -2.51 16.80
CA GLY A 290 12.94 -2.64 17.16
C GLY A 290 12.22 -3.89 16.63
N GLY A 291 12.84 -4.66 15.73
CA GLY A 291 12.40 -6.03 15.44
C GLY A 291 12.84 -6.93 16.59
N ALA A 292 11.89 -7.52 17.32
CA ALA A 292 12.22 -8.39 18.44
C ALA A 292 13.13 -9.55 18.00
N PRO A 293 14.06 -10.02 18.86
CA PRO A 293 14.91 -11.18 18.58
C PRO A 293 14.13 -12.48 18.40
#